data_AF-A0A6V8KYQ3-F1
#
_entry.id   AF-A0A6V8KYQ3-F1
#
_cell.length_a   1.000
_cell.length_b   1.000
_cell.length_c   1.000
_cell.angle_alpha   90.00
_cell.angle_beta   90.00
_cell.angle_gamma   90.00
#
_symmetry.space_group_name_H-M   'P 1'
#
loop_
_entity.id
_entity.type
_entity.pdbx_description
1 polymer ?
#
loop_
_entity_poly.entity_id
_entity_poly.type
_entity_poly.pdbx_seq_one_letter_code
_entity_poly.pdbx_strand_id
1 'polypeptide(L)'
;MTGMTVRDAVFQTMRHFRMTTIFANPGSTEITFLPGLPDDIDFRLALHEGSVVGMATGWALAMGRPAFVNLHTTAGLANAAAALASARTNRAPLVVVVGQQDRRHLAHEPFLAGRLDGLVGDYPVWTGQPARAEDVPAAIARAHHEAVTGAGPAIVVVPMDDWSKPAAAERGAAPLEVRWGSAALTDRVDELSTVVDQARRPAIIAGAGADDQATWSALVDLAERLGAPVWQEAFGARAGFPQDHPAFAGHLPPGRSAVRDVLGGHDVVLVIGAPALRQYPFEHGDLIPAGTTVLQVTQYPDEAHNSVADVAVIADPAETCRQLAVRVRSRGVAAAGRPALAAAPPRRPVNPCDPHMSSTCSLPGCQPTRSSSRSRPPAVPNSTAVFPPGLRWASSAPPPADSASAFRPRSGSRWASQPAR
;
A
#
# COMPACT_ATOMS: atom_id res chain seq x y z
N MET A 1 -30.07 4.35 -31.98
CA MET A 1 -28.66 4.00 -31.72
C MET A 1 -28.24 4.74 -30.47
N THR A 2 -28.32 4.11 -29.30
CA THR A 2 -27.79 4.70 -28.07
C THR A 2 -26.27 4.70 -28.18
N GLY A 3 -25.67 5.88 -28.39
CA GLY A 3 -24.23 6.05 -28.43
C GLY A 3 -23.58 5.65 -27.10
N MET A 4 -22.28 5.38 -27.13
CA MET A 4 -21.48 5.07 -25.95
C MET A 4 -21.62 6.19 -24.91
N THR A 5 -21.94 5.84 -23.67
CA THR A 5 -21.98 6.80 -22.56
C THR A 5 -20.60 6.97 -21.93
N VAL A 6 -20.41 8.04 -21.17
CA VAL A 6 -19.20 8.24 -20.34
C VAL A 6 -18.95 7.03 -19.44
N ARG A 7 -20.00 6.47 -18.82
CA ARG A 7 -19.91 5.25 -18.02
C ARG A 7 -19.33 4.05 -18.81
N ASP A 8 -19.82 3.83 -20.03
CA ASP A 8 -19.33 2.75 -20.89
C ASP A 8 -17.84 2.94 -21.25
N ALA A 9 -17.45 4.18 -21.57
CA ALA A 9 -16.07 4.53 -21.86
C ALA A 9 -15.15 4.33 -20.64
N VAL A 10 -15.62 4.67 -19.43
CA VAL A 10 -14.86 4.40 -18.19
C VAL A 10 -14.64 2.92 -17.96
N PHE A 11 -15.64 2.05 -18.20
CA PHE A 11 -15.42 0.61 -18.09
C PHE A 11 -14.42 0.09 -19.14
N GLN A 12 -14.38 0.66 -20.34
CA GLN A 12 -13.32 0.34 -21.31
C GLN A 12 -11.93 0.76 -20.81
N THR A 13 -11.81 1.95 -20.23
CA THR A 13 -10.57 2.42 -19.58
C THR A 13 -10.15 1.49 -18.43
N MET A 14 -11.09 1.09 -17.57
CA MET A 14 -10.83 0.15 -16.48
C MET A 14 -10.32 -1.20 -16.99
N ARG A 15 -10.93 -1.75 -18.05
CA ARG A 15 -10.46 -3.01 -18.67
C ARG A 15 -9.06 -2.88 -19.26
N HIS A 16 -8.78 -1.79 -19.96
CA HIS A 16 -7.46 -1.53 -20.54
C HIS A 16 -6.37 -1.56 -19.47
N PHE A 17 -6.60 -0.88 -18.34
CA PHE A 17 -5.67 -0.84 -17.21
C PHE A 17 -5.82 -2.02 -16.23
N ARG A 18 -6.68 -3.00 -16.55
CA ARG A 18 -6.98 -4.18 -15.72
C ARG A 18 -7.45 -3.83 -14.29
N MET A 19 -8.15 -2.72 -14.15
CA MET A 19 -8.83 -2.26 -12.94
C MET A 19 -10.26 -2.83 -12.87
N THR A 20 -10.38 -4.16 -12.87
CA THR A 20 -11.68 -4.87 -12.98
C THR A 20 -12.30 -5.24 -11.64
N THR A 21 -11.80 -4.66 -10.53
CA THR A 21 -12.35 -4.86 -9.19
C THR A 21 -12.57 -3.50 -8.54
N ILE A 22 -13.81 -3.21 -8.16
CA ILE A 22 -14.22 -1.99 -7.46
C ILE A 22 -14.33 -2.29 -5.97
N PHE A 23 -13.50 -1.66 -5.15
CA PHE A 23 -13.66 -1.63 -3.69
C PHE A 23 -14.51 -0.43 -3.32
N ALA A 24 -15.63 -0.62 -2.62
CA ALA A 24 -16.56 0.48 -2.37
C ALA A 24 -17.39 0.37 -1.09
N ASN A 25 -17.85 1.54 -0.64
CA ASN A 25 -19.05 1.70 0.18
C ASN A 25 -19.94 2.70 -0.59
N PRO A 26 -21.02 2.23 -1.24
CA PRO A 26 -21.78 3.06 -2.17
C PRO A 26 -22.79 3.95 -1.45
N GLY A 27 -22.99 5.18 -1.95
CA GLY A 27 -24.08 6.06 -1.53
C GLY A 27 -24.82 6.68 -2.72
N SER A 28 -25.65 7.68 -2.43
CA SER A 28 -26.58 8.26 -3.42
C SER A 28 -25.88 8.90 -4.62
N THR A 29 -24.71 9.51 -4.41
CA THR A 29 -23.93 10.18 -5.46
C THR A 29 -23.24 9.21 -6.42
N GLU A 30 -23.19 7.91 -6.10
CA GLU A 30 -22.57 6.87 -6.93
C GLU A 30 -23.61 6.01 -7.69
N ILE A 31 -24.90 6.24 -7.47
CA ILE A 31 -26.00 5.47 -8.09
C ILE A 31 -26.04 5.61 -9.61
N THR A 32 -25.44 6.63 -10.20
CA THR A 32 -25.38 6.74 -11.68
C THR A 32 -24.21 5.96 -12.29
N PHE A 33 -23.26 5.51 -11.47
CA PHE A 33 -22.11 4.71 -11.89
C PHE A 33 -22.32 3.20 -11.66
N LEU A 34 -22.84 2.82 -10.49
CA LEU A 34 -22.80 1.44 -10.00
C LEU A 34 -23.91 0.48 -10.48
N PRO A 35 -25.16 0.87 -10.79
CA PRO A 35 -26.21 -0.08 -11.14
C PRO A 35 -25.93 -0.84 -12.43
N GLY A 36 -26.17 -2.16 -12.42
CA GLY A 36 -25.96 -3.01 -13.60
C GLY A 36 -24.49 -2.99 -14.04
N LEU A 37 -23.58 -3.34 -13.13
CA LEU A 37 -22.18 -3.53 -13.47
C LEU A 37 -22.05 -4.64 -14.52
N PRO A 38 -21.11 -4.51 -15.48
CA PRO A 38 -20.77 -5.61 -16.38
C PRO A 38 -20.32 -6.86 -15.60
N ASP A 39 -20.59 -8.05 -16.14
CA ASP A 39 -20.25 -9.34 -15.49
C ASP A 39 -18.75 -9.52 -15.21
N ASP A 40 -17.89 -8.82 -15.94
CA ASP A 40 -16.43 -8.86 -15.79
C ASP A 40 -15.89 -7.85 -14.76
N ILE A 41 -16.77 -7.09 -14.10
CA ILE A 41 -16.41 -6.13 -13.04
C ILE A 41 -16.84 -6.67 -11.68
N ASP A 42 -15.84 -7.03 -10.87
CA ASP A 42 -16.04 -7.48 -9.50
C ASP A 42 -16.35 -6.30 -8.56
N PHE A 43 -17.39 -6.41 -7.75
CA PHE A 43 -17.70 -5.42 -6.71
C PHE A 43 -17.40 -5.97 -5.31
N ARG A 44 -16.60 -5.24 -4.53
CA ARG A 44 -16.20 -5.59 -3.16
C ARG A 44 -16.70 -4.54 -2.18
N LEU A 45 -17.79 -4.86 -1.48
CA LEU A 45 -18.38 -4.02 -0.45
C LEU A 45 -17.56 -4.10 0.86
N ALA A 46 -17.33 -2.95 1.49
CA ALA A 46 -16.98 -2.88 2.91
C ALA A 46 -17.91 -1.92 3.65
N LEU A 47 -18.15 -2.17 4.94
CA LEU A 47 -19.11 -1.42 5.75
C LEU A 47 -18.59 -0.04 6.21
N HIS A 48 -17.31 0.25 6.00
CA HIS A 48 -16.68 1.53 6.33
C HIS A 48 -15.57 1.85 5.34
N GLU A 49 -15.43 3.12 4.95
CA GLU A 49 -14.52 3.55 3.87
C GLU A 49 -13.04 3.36 4.21
N GLY A 50 -12.68 3.44 5.49
CA GLY A 50 -11.34 3.05 5.94
C GLY A 50 -11.01 1.57 5.61
N SER A 51 -11.99 0.67 5.74
CA SER A 51 -11.83 -0.74 5.36
C SER A 51 -11.83 -0.93 3.85
N VAL A 52 -12.61 -0.14 3.12
CA VAL A 52 -12.60 -0.12 1.64
C VAL A 52 -11.19 0.17 1.13
N VAL A 53 -10.58 1.27 1.61
CA VAL A 53 -9.23 1.65 1.20
C VAL A 53 -8.20 0.64 1.70
N GLY A 54 -8.32 0.13 2.94
CA GLY A 54 -7.42 -0.89 3.46
C GLY A 54 -7.41 -2.19 2.63
N MET A 55 -8.57 -2.69 2.20
CA MET A 55 -8.67 -3.84 1.30
C MET A 55 -8.02 -3.55 -0.05
N ALA A 56 -8.30 -2.37 -0.63
CA ALA A 56 -7.73 -1.96 -1.90
C ALA A 56 -6.20 -1.81 -1.83
N THR A 57 -5.66 -1.28 -0.73
CA THR A 57 -4.22 -1.19 -0.47
C THR A 57 -3.59 -2.58 -0.46
N GLY A 58 -4.13 -3.52 0.34
CA GLY A 58 -3.60 -4.88 0.38
C GLY A 58 -3.66 -5.57 -0.98
N TRP A 59 -4.76 -5.40 -1.72
CA TRP A 59 -4.92 -5.94 -3.07
C TRP A 59 -3.91 -5.34 -4.05
N ALA A 60 -3.73 -4.02 -4.06
CA ALA A 60 -2.82 -3.33 -4.98
C ALA A 60 -1.38 -3.77 -4.77
N LEU A 61 -0.96 -3.90 -3.49
CA LEU A 61 0.38 -4.37 -3.13
C LEU A 61 0.58 -5.84 -3.53
N ALA A 62 -0.39 -6.71 -3.25
CA ALA A 62 -0.29 -8.13 -3.56
C ALA A 62 -0.30 -8.42 -5.07
N MET A 63 -1.06 -7.64 -5.84
CA MET A 63 -1.18 -7.81 -7.29
C MET A 63 -0.11 -7.04 -8.08
N GLY A 64 0.66 -6.15 -7.43
CA GLY A 64 1.66 -5.30 -8.08
C GLY A 64 1.07 -4.34 -9.13
N ARG A 65 -0.18 -3.90 -8.95
CA ARG A 65 -0.89 -3.03 -9.92
C ARG A 65 -1.98 -2.18 -9.25
N PRO A 66 -2.46 -1.09 -9.89
CA PRO A 66 -3.43 -0.19 -9.29
C PRO A 66 -4.77 -0.84 -8.94
N ALA A 67 -5.33 -0.49 -7.78
CA ALA A 67 -6.68 -0.86 -7.37
C ALA A 67 -7.67 0.30 -7.61
N PHE A 68 -8.91 -0.03 -7.99
CA PHE A 68 -9.98 0.95 -8.18
C PHE A 68 -10.86 1.02 -6.92
N VAL A 69 -10.99 2.23 -6.38
CA VAL A 69 -11.76 2.52 -5.16
C VAL A 69 -12.88 3.48 -5.49
N ASN A 70 -14.07 3.27 -4.95
CA ASN A 70 -15.19 4.19 -5.07
C ASN A 70 -15.73 4.58 -3.68
N LEU A 71 -15.76 5.89 -3.39
CA LEU A 71 -16.14 6.45 -2.09
C LEU A 71 -17.30 7.43 -2.20
N HIS A 72 -18.14 7.45 -1.17
CA HIS A 72 -19.33 8.29 -1.13
C HIS A 72 -19.05 9.75 -0.73
N THR A 73 -18.89 10.63 -1.73
CA THR A 73 -18.74 12.09 -1.56
C THR A 73 -17.89 12.50 -0.34
N THR A 74 -18.26 13.59 0.33
CA THR A 74 -17.51 14.22 1.41
C THR A 74 -17.40 13.31 2.64
N ALA A 75 -18.48 12.63 3.01
CA ALA A 75 -18.49 11.76 4.19
C ALA A 75 -17.57 10.55 4.02
N GLY A 76 -17.69 9.85 2.88
CA GLY A 76 -16.87 8.67 2.60
C GLY A 76 -15.41 9.01 2.37
N LEU A 77 -15.10 10.13 1.71
CA LEU A 77 -13.73 10.59 1.55
C LEU A 77 -13.10 10.96 2.91
N ALA A 78 -13.83 11.66 3.79
CA ALA A 78 -13.35 11.98 5.13
C ALA A 78 -13.13 10.72 5.99
N ASN A 79 -14.06 9.75 5.96
CA ASN A 79 -13.92 8.48 6.66
C ASN A 79 -12.70 7.66 6.19
N ALA A 80 -12.29 7.82 4.93
CA ALA A 80 -11.15 7.15 4.33
C ALA A 80 -9.79 7.81 4.59
N ALA A 81 -9.74 9.04 5.14
CA ALA A 81 -8.53 9.87 5.17
C ALA A 81 -7.32 9.16 5.80
N ALA A 82 -7.48 8.51 6.95
CA ALA A 82 -6.39 7.80 7.63
C ALA A 82 -5.89 6.58 6.83
N ALA A 83 -6.79 5.88 6.14
CA ALA A 83 -6.43 4.74 5.30
C ALA A 83 -5.72 5.20 4.02
N LEU A 84 -6.11 6.34 3.44
CA LEU A 84 -5.40 6.96 2.30
C LEU A 84 -3.99 7.40 2.69
N ALA A 85 -3.82 7.97 3.89
CA ALA A 85 -2.51 8.29 4.44
C ALA A 85 -1.62 7.03 4.55
N SER A 86 -2.19 5.94 5.06
CA SER A 86 -1.50 4.65 5.17
C SER A 86 -1.13 4.08 3.79
N ALA A 87 -2.05 4.16 2.81
CA ALA A 87 -1.79 3.75 1.44
C ALA A 87 -0.65 4.56 0.80
N ARG A 88 -0.61 5.87 1.07
CA ARG A 88 0.47 6.77 0.61
C ARG A 88 1.82 6.37 1.21
N THR A 89 1.89 6.15 2.52
CA THR A 89 3.12 5.70 3.21
C THR A 89 3.60 4.34 2.67
N ASN A 90 2.67 3.44 2.36
CA ASN A 90 2.98 2.11 1.82
C ASN A 90 3.17 2.10 0.30
N ARG A 91 3.21 3.26 -0.36
CA ARG A 91 3.41 3.40 -1.81
C ARG A 91 2.39 2.61 -2.64
N ALA A 92 1.17 2.44 -2.15
CA ALA A 92 0.14 1.65 -2.80
C ALA A 92 -0.58 2.46 -3.90
N PRO A 93 -0.57 2.00 -5.16
CA PRO A 93 -1.21 2.72 -6.26
C PRO A 93 -2.73 2.52 -6.20
N LEU A 94 -3.48 3.57 -5.90
CA LEU A 94 -4.94 3.53 -5.84
C LEU A 94 -5.54 4.58 -6.79
N VAL A 95 -6.52 4.19 -7.60
CA VAL A 95 -7.38 5.12 -8.34
C VAL A 95 -8.68 5.25 -7.57
N VAL A 96 -8.87 6.41 -6.95
CA VAL A 96 -9.99 6.67 -6.03
C VAL A 96 -11.00 7.59 -6.71
N VAL A 97 -12.17 7.06 -7.02
CA VAL A 97 -13.30 7.84 -7.56
C VAL A 97 -14.23 8.24 -6.43
N VAL A 98 -14.41 9.54 -6.25
CA VAL A 98 -15.31 10.12 -5.25
C VAL A 98 -16.51 10.73 -5.98
N GLY A 99 -17.72 10.31 -5.66
CA GLY A 99 -18.90 10.91 -6.29
C GLY A 99 -19.16 12.33 -5.80
N GLN A 100 -19.74 13.15 -6.68
CA GLN A 100 -20.10 14.54 -6.41
C GLN A 100 -21.56 14.77 -6.84
N GLN A 101 -22.17 15.80 -6.28
CA GLN A 101 -23.48 16.31 -6.67
C GLN A 101 -23.52 16.75 -8.14
N ASP A 102 -24.75 16.79 -8.67
CA ASP A 102 -25.06 17.10 -10.06
C ASP A 102 -24.57 18.50 -10.47
N ARG A 103 -23.86 18.62 -11.59
CA ARG A 103 -23.30 19.90 -12.06
C ARG A 103 -24.34 21.01 -12.16
N ARG A 104 -25.58 20.67 -12.50
CA ARG A 104 -26.67 21.63 -12.75
C ARG A 104 -27.09 22.42 -11.52
N HIS A 105 -26.79 21.93 -10.32
CA HIS A 105 -27.13 22.63 -9.08
C HIS A 105 -25.96 22.80 -8.10
N LEU A 106 -24.74 22.42 -8.48
CA LEU A 106 -23.56 22.55 -7.59
C LEU A 106 -23.37 23.97 -7.06
N ALA A 107 -23.67 25.00 -7.85
CA ALA A 107 -23.58 26.41 -7.44
C ALA A 107 -24.51 26.79 -6.28
N HIS A 108 -25.52 25.96 -5.97
CA HIS A 108 -26.44 26.16 -4.86
C HIS A 108 -25.99 25.44 -3.58
N GLU A 109 -24.80 24.81 -3.59
CA GLU A 109 -24.27 24.02 -2.47
C GLU A 109 -25.31 23.02 -1.91
N PRO A 110 -25.83 22.12 -2.75
CA PRO A 110 -26.84 21.16 -2.35
C PRO A 110 -26.30 20.21 -1.26
N PHE A 111 -27.21 19.53 -0.57
CA PHE A 111 -26.84 18.54 0.45
C PHE A 111 -25.80 17.55 -0.10
N LEU A 112 -24.73 17.30 0.67
CA LEU A 112 -23.58 16.46 0.31
C LEU A 112 -22.68 16.96 -0.83
N ALA A 113 -22.82 18.20 -1.32
CA ALA A 113 -21.82 18.78 -2.25
C ALA A 113 -20.44 18.88 -1.57
N GLY A 114 -20.45 19.37 -0.33
CA GLY A 114 -19.32 19.51 0.57
C GLY A 114 -18.08 20.17 -0.04
N ARG A 115 -16.95 20.02 0.64
CA ARG A 115 -15.65 20.58 0.23
C ARG A 115 -14.67 19.42 0.06
N LEU A 116 -14.60 18.89 -1.16
CA LEU A 116 -13.75 17.72 -1.46
C LEU A 116 -12.30 18.11 -1.70
N ASP A 117 -12.06 19.29 -2.27
CA ASP A 117 -10.71 19.80 -2.50
C ASP A 117 -9.98 20.02 -1.17
N GLY A 118 -8.76 19.49 -1.08
CA GLY A 118 -7.94 19.52 0.14
C GLY A 118 -8.49 18.73 1.34
N LEU A 119 -9.63 18.02 1.24
CA LEU A 119 -10.27 17.36 2.39
C LEU A 119 -9.37 16.32 3.08
N VAL A 120 -8.49 15.69 2.30
CA VAL A 120 -7.54 14.67 2.77
C VAL A 120 -6.09 15.16 2.71
N GLY A 121 -5.88 16.48 2.69
CA GLY A 121 -4.54 17.10 2.66
C GLY A 121 -3.68 16.62 1.49
N ASP A 122 -2.38 16.46 1.75
CA ASP A 122 -1.37 16.12 0.74
C ASP A 122 -1.11 14.60 0.59
N TYR A 123 -2.00 13.76 1.14
CA TYR A 123 -1.86 12.30 1.01
C TYR A 123 -2.05 11.80 -0.43
N PRO A 124 -2.98 12.32 -1.23
CA PRO A 124 -3.08 11.95 -2.64
C PRO A 124 -1.88 12.47 -3.43
N VAL A 125 -1.39 11.68 -4.37
CA VAL A 125 -0.34 12.12 -5.31
C VAL A 125 -0.89 13.05 -6.39
N TRP A 126 -2.20 12.97 -6.63
CA TRP A 126 -2.92 13.80 -7.57
C TRP A 126 -4.41 13.82 -7.22
N THR A 127 -5.04 14.97 -7.41
CA THR A 127 -6.49 15.14 -7.29
C THR A 127 -6.99 15.92 -8.50
N GLY A 128 -8.10 15.49 -9.08
CA GLY A 128 -8.73 16.22 -10.19
C GLY A 128 -10.24 16.08 -10.22
N GLN A 129 -10.91 17.14 -10.67
CA GLN A 129 -12.32 17.13 -11.02
C GLN A 129 -12.44 17.52 -12.51
N PRO A 130 -12.93 16.64 -13.40
CA PRO A 130 -13.08 16.95 -14.81
C PRO A 130 -13.93 18.21 -15.03
N ALA A 131 -13.55 19.07 -15.98
CA ALA A 131 -14.28 20.29 -16.29
C ALA A 131 -15.65 20.00 -16.93
N ARG A 132 -15.76 18.88 -17.65
CA ARG A 132 -16.98 18.38 -18.30
C ARG A 132 -17.01 16.84 -18.25
N ALA A 133 -18.18 16.27 -18.51
CA ALA A 133 -18.43 14.83 -18.42
C ALA A 133 -17.55 14.00 -19.36
N GLU A 134 -17.31 14.51 -20.57
CA GLU A 134 -16.56 13.84 -21.63
C GLU A 134 -15.09 13.57 -21.25
N ASP A 135 -14.55 14.32 -20.29
CA ASP A 135 -13.16 14.20 -19.85
C ASP A 135 -12.98 13.18 -18.71
N VAL A 136 -14.07 12.63 -18.14
CA VAL A 136 -14.01 11.64 -17.03
C VAL A 136 -13.16 10.40 -17.39
N PRO A 137 -13.30 9.75 -18.56
CA PRO A 137 -12.48 8.59 -18.90
C PRO A 137 -10.98 8.91 -18.96
N ALA A 138 -10.63 10.09 -19.49
CA ALA A 138 -9.25 10.55 -19.55
C ALA A 138 -8.69 10.92 -18.17
N ALA A 139 -9.52 11.50 -17.29
CA ALA A 139 -9.12 11.79 -15.91
C ALA A 139 -8.85 10.51 -15.11
N ILE A 140 -9.66 9.45 -15.28
CA ILE A 140 -9.41 8.15 -14.66
C ILE A 140 -8.14 7.49 -15.23
N ALA A 141 -7.92 7.57 -16.55
CA ALA A 141 -6.69 7.10 -17.17
C ALA A 141 -5.45 7.87 -16.65
N ARG A 142 -5.56 9.19 -16.47
CA ARG A 142 -4.52 10.00 -15.84
C ARG A 142 -4.30 9.59 -14.39
N ALA A 143 -5.37 9.43 -13.60
CA ALA A 143 -5.27 9.01 -12.20
C ALA A 143 -4.57 7.65 -12.07
N HIS A 144 -4.80 6.71 -12.99
CA HIS A 144 -4.02 5.48 -13.06
C HIS A 144 -2.52 5.77 -13.21
N HIS A 145 -2.13 6.61 -14.17
CA HIS A 145 -0.72 6.97 -14.36
C HIS A 145 -0.15 7.64 -13.11
N GLU A 146 -0.81 8.66 -12.58
CA GLU A 146 -0.37 9.38 -11.37
C GLU A 146 -0.25 8.44 -10.17
N ALA A 147 -1.18 7.50 -9.99
CA ALA A 147 -1.14 6.52 -8.90
C ALA A 147 0.08 5.58 -9.01
N VAL A 148 0.42 5.16 -10.24
CA VAL A 148 1.61 4.34 -10.52
C VAL A 148 2.89 5.15 -10.36
N THR A 149 2.97 6.33 -10.99
CA THR A 149 4.18 7.16 -11.06
C THR A 149 4.50 7.81 -9.72
N GLY A 150 3.49 8.36 -9.06
CA GLY A 150 3.60 8.95 -7.73
C GLY A 150 3.62 7.92 -6.61
N ALA A 151 3.30 6.65 -6.91
CA ALA A 151 3.20 5.55 -5.96
C ALA A 151 2.31 5.91 -4.76
N GLY A 152 1.01 6.06 -5.02
CA GLY A 152 0.04 6.45 -4.00
C GLY A 152 -1.38 6.61 -4.53
N PRO A 153 -2.28 7.15 -3.69
CA PRO A 153 -3.67 7.38 -4.09
C PRO A 153 -3.79 8.57 -5.05
N ALA A 154 -4.48 8.40 -6.17
CA ALA A 154 -4.89 9.47 -7.07
C ALA A 154 -6.42 9.60 -7.07
N ILE A 155 -6.94 10.79 -6.82
CA ILE A 155 -8.37 11.04 -6.63
C ILE A 155 -8.98 11.68 -7.88
N VAL A 156 -10.10 11.12 -8.34
CA VAL A 156 -10.98 11.74 -9.34
C VAL A 156 -12.33 12.02 -8.70
N VAL A 157 -12.73 13.29 -8.64
CA VAL A 157 -14.05 13.70 -8.19
C VAL A 157 -14.99 13.74 -9.40
N VAL A 158 -16.08 12.99 -9.39
CA VAL A 158 -16.99 12.84 -10.55
C VAL A 158 -18.43 13.21 -10.18
N PRO A 159 -18.99 14.29 -10.74
CA PRO A 159 -20.41 14.62 -10.64
C PRO A 159 -21.33 13.50 -11.13
N MET A 160 -22.40 13.23 -10.40
CA MET A 160 -23.28 12.09 -10.68
C MET A 160 -23.97 12.16 -12.06
N ASP A 161 -24.18 13.34 -12.63
CA ASP A 161 -24.86 13.46 -13.93
C ASP A 161 -23.95 13.17 -15.13
N ASP A 162 -22.63 13.12 -14.93
CA ASP A 162 -21.65 12.92 -15.99
C ASP A 162 -21.73 11.53 -16.61
N TRP A 163 -21.98 10.49 -15.79
CA TRP A 163 -21.96 9.10 -16.21
C TRP A 163 -22.91 8.77 -17.36
N SER A 164 -24.04 9.47 -17.42
CA SER A 164 -25.10 9.26 -18.41
C SER A 164 -24.92 10.07 -19.70
N LYS A 165 -23.96 11.00 -19.72
CA LYS A 165 -23.70 11.83 -20.92
C LYS A 165 -23.10 10.98 -22.04
N PRO A 166 -23.29 11.38 -23.30
CA PRO A 166 -22.55 10.79 -24.42
C PRO A 166 -21.04 10.91 -24.19
N ALA A 167 -20.30 9.84 -24.44
CA ALA A 167 -18.83 9.92 -24.45
C ALA A 167 -18.36 10.78 -25.63
N ALA A 168 -17.20 11.44 -25.47
CA ALA A 168 -16.55 12.10 -26.59
C ALA A 168 -16.18 11.09 -27.69
N ALA A 169 -16.35 11.51 -28.95
CA ALA A 169 -15.86 10.75 -30.10
C ALA A 169 -14.32 10.81 -30.20
N GLU A 170 -13.73 11.90 -29.72
CA GLU A 170 -12.29 12.12 -29.73
C GLU A 170 -11.62 11.47 -28.51
N ARG A 171 -10.38 11.02 -28.70
CA ARG A 171 -9.57 10.48 -27.62
C ARG A 171 -9.14 11.60 -26.66
N GLY A 172 -9.48 11.46 -25.39
CA GLY A 172 -9.10 12.42 -24.35
C GLY A 172 -7.60 12.41 -23.98
N ALA A 173 -7.20 13.41 -23.20
CA ALA A 173 -5.81 13.66 -22.81
C ALA A 173 -5.31 12.68 -21.73
N ALA A 174 -4.93 11.47 -22.15
CA ALA A 174 -4.08 10.55 -21.39
C ALA A 174 -3.45 9.53 -22.35
N PRO A 175 -2.15 9.22 -22.22
CA PRO A 175 -1.55 8.12 -22.98
C PRO A 175 -2.18 6.78 -22.55
N LEU A 176 -2.18 5.79 -23.46
CA LEU A 176 -2.63 4.42 -23.11
C LEU A 176 -1.56 3.68 -22.31
N GLU A 177 -0.30 4.10 -22.45
CA GLU A 177 0.85 3.50 -21.80
C GLU A 177 1.88 4.60 -21.52
N VAL A 178 2.47 4.58 -20.32
CA VAL A 178 3.61 5.42 -19.95
C VAL A 178 4.81 4.49 -19.77
N ARG A 179 5.90 4.77 -20.49
CA ARG A 179 7.16 4.04 -20.39
C ARG A 179 8.23 4.96 -19.82
N TRP A 180 8.96 4.46 -18.83
CA TRP A 180 10.07 5.17 -18.23
C TRP A 180 11.35 4.90 -19.02
N GLY A 181 12.13 5.95 -19.27
CA GLY A 181 13.49 5.79 -19.76
C GLY A 181 14.40 5.30 -18.63
N SER A 182 15.30 4.36 -18.92
CA SER A 182 16.45 4.10 -18.06
C SER A 182 17.46 5.21 -18.30
N ALA A 183 17.74 6.06 -17.30
CA ALA A 183 18.90 6.94 -17.36
C ALA A 183 20.19 6.11 -17.48
N ALA A 184 21.28 6.71 -17.95
CA ALA A 184 22.60 6.09 -17.99
C ALA A 184 23.11 5.83 -16.56
N LEU A 185 22.65 4.72 -15.98
CA LEU A 185 22.96 4.26 -14.63
C LEU A 185 24.43 3.86 -14.48
N THR A 186 25.11 3.56 -15.59
CA THR A 186 26.47 3.01 -15.64
C THR A 186 27.47 3.83 -14.83
N ASP A 187 27.66 5.12 -15.14
CA ASP A 187 28.68 5.95 -14.48
C ASP A 187 28.42 6.09 -12.97
N ARG A 188 27.14 6.18 -12.57
CA ARG A 188 26.74 6.27 -11.16
C ARG A 188 26.97 4.95 -10.42
N VAL A 189 26.77 3.82 -11.09
CA VAL A 189 27.07 2.52 -10.50
C VAL A 189 28.57 2.27 -10.43
N ASP A 190 29.37 2.78 -11.38
CA ASP A 190 30.83 2.69 -11.32
C ASP A 190 31.37 3.42 -10.07
N GLU A 191 30.88 4.63 -9.80
CA GLU A 191 31.17 5.39 -8.59
C GLU A 191 30.80 4.61 -7.31
N LEU A 192 29.56 4.12 -7.22
CA LEU A 192 29.09 3.31 -6.08
C LEU A 192 29.93 2.03 -5.90
N SER A 193 30.21 1.32 -6.99
CA SER A 193 30.95 0.06 -6.97
C SER A 193 32.36 0.27 -6.42
N THR A 194 33.01 1.37 -6.75
CA THR A 194 34.34 1.73 -6.24
C THR A 194 34.34 1.87 -4.72
N VAL A 195 33.34 2.57 -4.16
CA VAL A 195 33.21 2.74 -2.71
C VAL A 195 32.92 1.40 -2.03
N VAL A 196 31.97 0.64 -2.57
CA VAL A 196 31.60 -0.68 -2.03
C VAL A 196 32.79 -1.66 -2.07
N ASP A 197 33.61 -1.63 -3.11
CA ASP A 197 34.76 -2.52 -3.26
C ASP A 197 35.92 -2.23 -2.31
N GLN A 198 36.02 -0.98 -1.85
CA GLN A 198 37.01 -0.55 -0.87
C GLN A 198 36.54 -0.80 0.58
N ALA A 199 35.23 -0.99 0.79
CA ALA A 199 34.67 -1.31 2.11
C ALA A 199 35.33 -2.56 2.68
N ARG A 200 35.66 -2.58 3.97
CA ARG A 200 36.19 -3.75 4.68
C ARG A 200 35.06 -4.58 5.29
N ARG A 201 34.00 -3.93 5.77
CA ARG A 201 32.85 -4.54 6.45
C ARG A 201 31.54 -3.93 5.93
N PRO A 202 31.17 -4.17 4.65
CA PRO A 202 29.92 -3.67 4.13
C PRO A 202 28.72 -4.30 4.85
N ALA A 203 27.64 -3.54 5.01
CA ALA A 203 26.31 -4.05 5.38
C ALA A 203 25.27 -3.55 4.39
N ILE A 204 24.19 -4.31 4.26
CA ILE A 204 23.04 -3.95 3.40
C ILE A 204 21.83 -3.71 4.29
N ILE A 205 21.04 -2.71 3.96
CA ILE A 205 19.71 -2.48 4.54
C ILE A 205 18.70 -2.57 3.41
N ALA A 206 17.75 -3.50 3.51
CA ALA A 206 16.70 -3.71 2.53
C ALA A 206 15.36 -3.18 3.03
N GLY A 207 14.67 -2.40 2.19
CA GLY A 207 13.37 -1.83 2.48
C GLY A 207 12.22 -2.42 1.68
N ALA A 208 11.01 -1.93 1.93
CA ALA A 208 9.79 -2.35 1.24
C ALA A 208 9.82 -2.08 -0.27
N GLY A 209 10.67 -1.17 -0.75
CA GLY A 209 10.91 -0.91 -2.17
C GLY A 209 11.72 -1.99 -2.89
N ALA A 210 12.24 -2.98 -2.16
CA ALA A 210 12.97 -4.13 -2.70
C ALA A 210 12.13 -5.42 -2.74
N ASP A 211 10.85 -5.37 -2.37
CA ASP A 211 9.94 -6.53 -2.32
C ASP A 211 9.37 -6.88 -3.70
N ASP A 212 10.23 -7.34 -4.60
CA ASP A 212 9.87 -7.95 -5.86
C ASP A 212 10.90 -9.03 -6.26
N GLN A 213 10.48 -9.94 -7.14
CA GLN A 213 11.30 -11.10 -7.52
C GLN A 213 12.65 -10.70 -8.17
N ALA A 214 12.67 -9.62 -8.96
CA ALA A 214 13.87 -9.21 -9.67
C ALA A 214 14.86 -8.54 -8.70
N THR A 215 14.37 -7.69 -7.80
CA THR A 215 15.20 -7.06 -6.77
C THR A 215 15.70 -8.08 -5.76
N TRP A 216 14.87 -9.00 -5.26
CA TRP A 216 15.31 -10.08 -4.36
C TRP A 216 16.44 -10.90 -4.99
N SER A 217 16.27 -11.35 -6.24
CA SER A 217 17.30 -12.14 -6.92
C SER A 217 18.62 -11.38 -7.06
N ALA A 218 18.56 -10.09 -7.42
CA ALA A 218 19.75 -9.26 -7.58
C ALA A 218 20.43 -8.93 -6.25
N LEU A 219 19.62 -8.70 -5.20
CA LEU A 219 20.09 -8.37 -3.86
C LEU A 219 20.73 -9.57 -3.16
N VAL A 220 20.20 -10.79 -3.40
CA VAL A 220 20.81 -12.04 -2.92
C VAL A 220 22.20 -12.23 -3.55
N ASP A 221 22.33 -12.13 -4.88
CA ASP A 221 23.63 -12.25 -5.56
C ASP A 221 24.63 -11.19 -5.05
N LEU A 222 24.17 -9.94 -4.89
CA LEU A 222 25.00 -8.87 -4.33
C LEU A 222 25.44 -9.16 -2.88
N ALA A 223 24.51 -9.60 -2.02
CA ALA A 223 24.80 -9.91 -0.63
C ALA A 223 25.80 -11.07 -0.49
N GLU A 224 25.63 -12.14 -1.27
CA GLU A 224 26.53 -13.29 -1.31
C GLU A 224 27.93 -12.92 -1.81
N ARG A 225 28.01 -12.07 -2.84
CA ARG A 225 29.29 -11.57 -3.36
C ARG A 225 30.02 -10.70 -2.36
N LEU A 226 29.30 -9.82 -1.67
CA LEU A 226 29.92 -8.93 -0.68
C LEU A 226 30.22 -9.65 0.65
N GLY A 227 29.62 -10.82 0.89
CA GLY A 227 29.63 -11.44 2.22
C GLY A 227 29.03 -10.51 3.28
N ALA A 228 28.06 -9.67 2.89
CA ALA A 228 27.51 -8.61 3.72
C ALA A 228 26.25 -9.10 4.47
N PRO A 229 26.09 -8.79 5.76
CA PRO A 229 24.82 -8.98 6.45
C PRO A 229 23.75 -8.05 5.85
N VAL A 230 22.53 -8.56 5.74
CA VAL A 230 21.36 -7.83 5.23
C VAL A 230 20.37 -7.62 6.37
N TRP A 231 20.06 -6.37 6.66
CA TRP A 231 19.08 -5.97 7.64
C TRP A 231 17.78 -5.49 6.98
N GLN A 232 16.64 -5.85 7.52
CA GLN A 232 15.35 -5.26 7.13
C GLN A 232 15.19 -3.88 7.80
N GLU A 233 14.65 -2.89 7.07
CA GLU A 233 14.29 -1.58 7.64
C GLU A 233 13.27 -1.71 8.81
N ALA A 234 13.28 -0.75 9.74
CA ALA A 234 12.49 -0.83 10.97
C ALA A 234 10.96 -0.81 10.77
N PHE A 235 10.46 -0.10 9.75
CA PHE A 235 9.02 0.12 9.51
C PHE A 235 8.62 -0.23 8.09
N GLY A 236 9.19 -1.31 7.55
CA GLY A 236 8.89 -1.78 6.20
C GLY A 236 7.49 -2.37 6.13
N ALA A 237 6.70 -1.93 5.15
CA ALA A 237 5.37 -2.50 4.87
C ALA A 237 5.46 -3.92 4.26
N ARG A 238 6.65 -4.28 3.78
CA ARG A 238 6.95 -5.48 3.00
C ARG A 238 8.37 -5.98 3.30
N ALA A 239 8.66 -7.24 2.97
CA ALA A 239 9.97 -7.85 3.20
C ALA A 239 10.90 -7.57 2.01
N GLY A 240 11.94 -6.75 2.22
CA GLY A 240 12.90 -6.39 1.17
C GLY A 240 13.91 -7.48 0.85
N PHE A 241 13.96 -8.56 1.63
CA PHE A 241 14.93 -9.65 1.48
C PHE A 241 14.37 -10.99 2.02
N PRO A 242 14.78 -12.15 1.47
CA PRO A 242 14.39 -13.46 2.00
C PRO A 242 14.90 -13.66 3.44
N GLN A 243 13.98 -13.81 4.40
CA GLN A 243 14.31 -13.82 5.82
C GLN A 243 14.86 -15.16 6.34
N ASP A 244 14.85 -16.20 5.51
CA ASP A 244 15.46 -17.49 5.76
C ASP A 244 16.88 -17.61 5.19
N HIS A 245 17.33 -16.61 4.42
CA HIS A 245 18.66 -16.59 3.81
C HIS A 245 19.78 -16.42 4.85
N PRO A 246 20.94 -17.09 4.70
CA PRO A 246 22.06 -17.01 5.66
C PRO A 246 22.63 -15.60 5.89
N ALA A 247 22.48 -14.68 4.93
CA ALA A 247 22.91 -13.30 5.07
C ALA A 247 21.92 -12.42 5.87
N PHE A 248 20.69 -12.89 6.12
CA PHE A 248 19.69 -12.10 6.84
C PHE A 248 20.05 -11.95 8.32
N ALA A 249 20.33 -10.71 8.73
CA ALA A 249 20.81 -10.37 10.07
C ALA A 249 19.69 -9.93 11.03
N GLY A 250 18.46 -9.76 10.54
CA GLY A 250 17.30 -9.36 11.33
C GLY A 250 16.75 -8.00 10.94
N HIS A 251 16.03 -7.36 11.86
CA HIS A 251 15.37 -6.08 11.65
C HIS A 251 16.14 -4.97 12.36
N LEU A 252 16.28 -3.81 11.72
CA LEU A 252 16.86 -2.64 12.37
C LEU A 252 15.95 -2.14 13.50
N PRO A 253 16.54 -1.75 14.63
CA PRO A 253 15.81 -1.04 15.67
C PRO A 253 15.46 0.38 15.19
N PRO A 254 14.40 1.00 15.74
CA PRO A 254 13.97 2.34 15.31
C PRO A 254 14.63 3.51 16.06
N GLY A 255 15.42 3.24 17.11
CA GLY A 255 16.10 4.23 17.95
C GLY A 255 17.56 4.45 17.56
N ARG A 256 18.07 5.67 17.71
CA ARG A 256 19.42 6.07 17.24
C ARG A 256 20.52 5.25 17.88
N SER A 257 20.48 5.09 19.20
CA SER A 257 21.53 4.36 19.93
C SER A 257 21.62 2.92 19.44
N ALA A 258 20.49 2.24 19.35
CA ALA A 258 20.44 0.86 18.90
C ALA A 258 20.81 0.72 17.42
N VAL A 259 20.46 1.68 16.55
CA VAL A 259 20.93 1.70 15.15
C VAL A 259 22.46 1.81 15.12
N ARG A 260 23.06 2.68 15.93
CA ARG A 260 24.53 2.79 15.99
C ARG A 260 25.20 1.53 16.52
N ASP A 261 24.59 0.85 17.49
CA ASP A 261 25.11 -0.42 18.00
C ASP A 261 25.10 -1.51 16.92
N VAL A 262 24.04 -1.56 16.10
CA VAL A 262 23.91 -2.52 14.99
C VAL A 262 24.85 -2.19 13.83
N LEU A 263 24.93 -0.92 13.43
CA LEU A 263 25.79 -0.48 12.32
C LEU A 263 27.24 -0.28 12.74
N GLY A 264 27.53 -0.43 14.04
CA GLY A 264 28.86 -0.27 14.62
C GLY A 264 29.91 -1.18 13.97
N GLY A 265 30.94 -0.55 13.42
CA GLY A 265 32.05 -1.24 12.76
C GLY A 265 31.79 -1.63 11.31
N HIS A 266 30.64 -1.28 10.73
CA HIS A 266 30.44 -1.28 9.29
C HIS A 266 30.93 0.04 8.70
N ASP A 267 31.89 -0.01 7.79
CA ASP A 267 32.47 1.19 7.17
C ASP A 267 31.66 1.67 5.96
N VAL A 268 30.89 0.78 5.34
CA VAL A 268 29.91 1.14 4.29
C VAL A 268 28.58 0.45 4.57
N VAL A 269 27.49 1.20 4.46
CA VAL A 269 26.11 0.72 4.55
C VAL A 269 25.38 1.05 3.26
N LEU A 270 24.88 0.04 2.57
CA LEU A 270 24.12 0.17 1.33
C LEU A 270 22.63 -0.02 1.61
N VAL A 271 21.85 1.05 1.49
CA VAL A 271 20.39 1.07 1.69
C VAL A 271 19.69 0.89 0.35
N ILE A 272 18.92 -0.17 0.19
CA ILE A 272 18.24 -0.54 -1.04
C ILE A 272 16.73 -0.51 -0.84
N GLY A 273 16.03 0.34 -1.60
CA GLY A 273 14.57 0.41 -1.61
C GLY A 273 13.96 0.89 -0.29
N ALA A 274 14.68 1.73 0.45
CA ALA A 274 14.26 2.28 1.74
C ALA A 274 14.76 3.72 1.93
N PRO A 275 14.09 4.53 2.77
CA PRO A 275 14.69 5.72 3.36
C PRO A 275 15.89 5.35 4.25
N ALA A 276 16.94 6.18 4.26
CA ALA A 276 18.12 5.99 5.10
C ALA A 276 18.15 7.01 6.26
N LEU A 277 17.73 6.71 7.49
CA LEU A 277 16.94 5.57 7.96
C LEU A 277 15.71 6.12 8.69
N ARG A 278 14.60 5.38 8.64
CA ARG A 278 13.36 5.79 9.31
C ARG A 278 13.43 5.52 10.81
N GLN A 279 13.04 6.50 11.61
CA GLN A 279 13.08 6.47 13.09
C GLN A 279 11.69 6.52 13.71
N TYR A 280 11.57 6.19 15.00
CA TYR A 280 10.34 6.39 15.77
C TYR A 280 10.56 7.16 17.08
N PRO A 281 11.23 6.60 18.11
CA PRO A 281 11.56 7.39 19.28
C PRO A 281 12.63 8.43 18.93
N PHE A 282 12.46 9.65 19.44
CA PHE A 282 13.52 10.65 19.39
C PHE A 282 14.57 10.33 20.46
N GLU A 283 15.83 10.33 20.03
CA GLU A 283 17.00 10.15 20.89
C GLU A 283 18.06 11.18 20.46
N HIS A 284 18.92 11.60 21.37
CA HIS A 284 20.01 12.52 21.04
C HIS A 284 21.19 11.80 20.34
N GLY A 285 22.02 12.59 19.66
CA GLY A 285 23.20 12.13 18.92
C GLY A 285 22.93 11.78 17.46
N ASP A 286 23.99 11.48 16.73
CA ASP A 286 23.93 11.20 15.30
C ASP A 286 23.23 9.87 15.01
N LEU A 287 22.55 9.79 13.86
CA LEU A 287 21.87 8.57 13.44
C LEU A 287 22.86 7.50 12.99
N ILE A 288 23.89 7.93 12.26
CA ILE A 288 24.90 7.05 11.64
C ILE A 288 26.17 7.06 12.52
N PRO A 289 26.80 5.90 12.78
CA PRO A 289 28.08 5.85 13.48
C PRO A 289 29.17 6.65 12.77
N ALA A 290 30.09 7.23 13.54
CA ALA A 290 31.25 7.89 12.96
C ALA A 290 32.09 6.90 12.14
N GLY A 291 32.47 7.32 10.92
CA GLY A 291 33.27 6.51 10.00
C GLY A 291 32.47 5.52 9.14
N THR A 292 31.14 5.51 9.24
CA THR A 292 30.26 4.75 8.34
C THR A 292 29.80 5.64 7.20
N THR A 293 30.10 5.24 5.95
CA THR A 293 29.53 5.85 4.74
C THR A 293 28.20 5.18 4.40
N VAL A 294 27.17 5.97 4.14
CA VAL A 294 25.83 5.50 3.76
C VAL A 294 25.57 5.80 2.29
N LEU A 295 25.35 4.74 1.53
CA LEU A 295 24.95 4.79 0.12
C LEU A 295 23.49 4.37 0.02
N GLN A 296 22.68 5.10 -0.71
CA GLN A 296 21.26 4.81 -0.87
C GLN A 296 20.90 4.59 -2.35
N VAL A 297 20.06 3.59 -2.60
CA VAL A 297 19.39 3.38 -3.88
C VAL A 297 17.88 3.34 -3.63
N THR A 298 17.15 4.25 -4.25
CA THR A 298 15.68 4.32 -4.17
C THR A 298 15.12 4.72 -5.53
N GLN A 299 13.85 4.40 -5.79
CA GLN A 299 13.13 4.88 -6.97
C GLN A 299 12.35 6.18 -6.70
N TYR A 300 12.37 6.67 -5.46
CA TYR A 300 11.52 7.76 -4.99
C TYR A 300 12.37 8.98 -4.58
N PRO A 301 12.26 10.13 -5.28
CA PRO A 301 13.03 11.33 -4.97
C PRO A 301 12.82 11.84 -3.54
N ASP A 302 11.60 11.77 -3.02
CA ASP A 302 11.28 12.20 -1.65
C ASP A 302 11.95 11.34 -0.59
N GLU A 303 12.25 10.06 -0.87
CA GLU A 303 13.07 9.25 0.04
C GLU A 303 14.52 9.71 0.02
N ALA A 304 15.08 9.94 -1.17
CA ALA A 304 16.46 10.40 -1.32
C ALA A 304 16.68 11.77 -0.63
N HIS A 305 15.79 12.73 -0.87
CA HIS A 305 15.93 14.10 -0.35
C HIS A 305 15.85 14.20 1.17
N ASN A 306 15.16 13.25 1.83
CA ASN A 306 14.94 13.25 3.27
C ASN A 306 15.84 12.25 4.02
N SER A 307 16.77 11.60 3.31
CA SER A 307 17.64 10.57 3.89
C SER A 307 18.98 11.13 4.34
N VAL A 308 19.47 10.60 5.46
CA VAL A 308 20.85 10.74 5.94
C VAL A 308 21.72 9.74 5.17
N ALA A 309 22.03 10.10 3.92
CA ALA A 309 22.92 9.35 3.04
C ALA A 309 24.04 10.28 2.52
N ASP A 310 25.25 9.75 2.39
CA ASP A 310 26.36 10.49 1.77
C ASP A 310 26.17 10.59 0.25
N VAL A 311 25.63 9.52 -0.35
CA VAL A 311 25.25 9.47 -1.77
C VAL A 311 23.93 8.73 -1.91
N ALA A 312 22.97 9.35 -2.60
CA ALA A 312 21.70 8.72 -2.96
C ALA A 312 21.56 8.66 -4.50
N VAL A 313 21.22 7.49 -5.01
CA VAL A 313 20.96 7.25 -6.43
C VAL A 313 19.48 6.95 -6.63
N ILE A 314 18.82 7.78 -7.45
CA ILE A 314 17.41 7.58 -7.82
C ILE A 314 17.36 6.68 -9.05
N ALA A 315 17.13 5.38 -8.84
CA ALA A 315 17.15 4.36 -9.88
C ALA A 315 16.35 3.10 -9.50
N ASP A 316 16.15 2.23 -10.48
CA ASP A 316 15.57 0.89 -10.26
C ASP A 316 16.50 0.06 -9.34
N PRO A 317 16.00 -0.41 -8.17
CA PRO A 317 16.81 -1.19 -7.23
C PRO A 317 17.35 -2.49 -7.83
N ALA A 318 16.55 -3.21 -8.62
CA ALA A 318 16.95 -4.48 -9.19
C ALA A 318 18.12 -4.32 -10.18
N GLU A 319 18.02 -3.36 -11.08
CA GLU A 319 19.06 -3.07 -12.07
C GLU A 319 20.33 -2.56 -11.41
N THR A 320 20.20 -1.66 -10.42
CA THR A 320 21.35 -1.16 -9.67
C THR A 320 22.08 -2.28 -8.94
N CYS A 321 21.35 -3.19 -8.28
CA CYS A 321 21.94 -4.33 -7.60
C CYS A 321 22.63 -5.30 -8.58
N ARG A 322 22.03 -5.58 -9.75
CA ARG A 322 22.65 -6.41 -10.80
C ARG A 322 23.97 -5.80 -11.29
N GLN A 323 23.95 -4.51 -11.60
CA GLN A 323 25.13 -3.81 -12.12
C GLN A 323 26.24 -3.72 -11.07
N LEU A 324 25.90 -3.53 -9.78
CA LEU A 324 26.84 -3.59 -8.67
C LEU A 324 27.44 -4.99 -8.54
N ALA A 325 26.62 -6.04 -8.52
CA ALA A 325 27.07 -7.42 -8.33
C ALA A 325 28.10 -7.88 -9.38
N VAL A 326 28.00 -7.39 -10.62
CA VAL A 326 28.97 -7.68 -11.69
C VAL A 326 30.29 -6.91 -11.53
N ARG A 327 30.28 -5.73 -10.90
CA ARG A 327 31.47 -4.86 -10.75
C ARG A 327 32.25 -5.13 -9.48
N VAL A 328 31.56 -5.49 -8.40
CA VAL A 328 32.20 -5.71 -7.11
C VAL A 328 32.96 -7.03 -7.07
N ARG A 329 34.10 -7.03 -6.37
CA ARG A 329 34.88 -8.25 -6.13
C ARG A 329 34.10 -9.19 -5.22
N SER A 330 34.03 -10.45 -5.62
CA SER A 330 33.46 -11.51 -4.77
C SER A 330 34.38 -11.77 -3.57
N ARG A 331 33.78 -11.77 -2.38
CA ARG A 331 34.41 -12.00 -1.07
C ARG A 331 34.01 -13.35 -0.45
N GLY A 332 33.09 -14.06 -1.12
CA GLY A 332 32.50 -15.30 -0.63
C GLY A 332 31.38 -15.09 0.40
N VAL A 333 30.60 -16.14 0.65
CA VAL A 333 29.45 -16.09 1.56
C VAL A 333 29.94 -16.11 3.01
N ALA A 334 29.76 -15.01 3.72
CA ALA A 334 29.82 -15.00 5.18
C ALA A 334 28.42 -15.26 5.72
N ALA A 335 28.25 -16.30 6.55
CA ALA A 335 27.00 -16.48 7.27
C ALA A 335 26.83 -15.34 8.29
N ALA A 336 25.74 -14.60 8.22
CA ALA A 336 25.41 -13.65 9.27
C ALA A 336 25.11 -14.45 10.54
N GLY A 337 25.76 -14.10 11.66
CA GLY A 337 25.40 -14.67 12.96
C GLY A 337 23.99 -14.26 13.31
N ARG A 338 23.00 -15.14 13.10
CA ARG A 338 21.61 -14.86 13.47
C ARG A 338 21.53 -14.55 14.97
N PRO A 339 20.94 -13.43 15.40
CA PRO A 339 20.32 -13.40 16.71
C PRO A 339 19.29 -14.54 16.72
N ALA A 340 19.40 -15.46 17.68
CA ALA A 340 18.45 -16.55 17.79
C ALA A 340 17.04 -15.95 17.86
N LEU A 341 16.19 -16.26 16.88
CA LEU A 341 14.76 -15.98 16.98
C LEU A 341 14.31 -16.70 18.25
N ALA A 342 13.89 -15.95 19.27
CA ALA A 342 13.28 -16.53 20.45
C ALA A 342 12.18 -17.48 19.96
N ALA A 343 12.29 -18.75 20.31
CA ALA A 343 11.32 -19.76 19.90
C ALA A 343 9.92 -19.22 20.24
N ALA A 344 9.03 -19.23 19.26
CA ALA A 344 7.65 -18.82 19.49
C ALA A 344 7.14 -19.59 20.72
N PRO A 345 6.58 -18.90 21.73
CA PRO A 345 6.05 -19.59 22.90
C PRO A 345 5.05 -20.64 22.40
N PRO A 346 5.05 -21.86 22.98
CA PRO A 346 4.15 -22.92 22.53
C PRO A 346 2.73 -22.38 22.53
N ARG A 347 2.03 -22.56 21.40
CA ARG A 347 0.63 -22.15 21.27
C ARG A 347 -0.14 -22.84 22.40
N ARG A 348 -0.62 -22.07 23.37
CA ARG A 348 -1.58 -22.60 24.35
C ARG A 348 -2.82 -23.08 23.58
N PRO A 349 -3.30 -24.31 23.83
CA PRO A 349 -4.58 -24.72 23.29
C PRO A 349 -5.65 -23.76 23.81
N VAL A 350 -6.34 -23.09 22.88
CA VAL A 350 -7.52 -22.29 23.20
C VAL A 350 -8.67 -23.28 23.35
N ASN A 351 -9.07 -23.57 24.58
CA ASN A 351 -10.30 -24.32 24.83
C ASN A 351 -11.50 -23.41 24.50
N PRO A 352 -12.43 -23.80 23.60
CA PRO A 352 -13.56 -22.96 23.22
C PRO A 352 -14.65 -22.77 24.29
N CYS A 353 -14.46 -23.28 25.51
CA CYS A 353 -15.45 -23.22 26.58
C CYS A 353 -14.77 -22.94 27.93
N ASP A 354 -14.59 -21.67 28.28
CA ASP A 354 -14.39 -21.28 29.68
C ASP A 354 -15.05 -19.90 29.93
N PRO A 355 -16.28 -19.85 30.47
CA PRO A 355 -17.04 -18.61 30.62
C PRO A 355 -16.75 -17.86 31.94
N HIS A 356 -15.58 -18.04 32.56
CA HIS A 356 -15.21 -17.30 33.77
C HIS A 356 -13.73 -16.95 33.83
N MET A 357 -13.36 -15.78 33.29
CA MET A 357 -12.21 -15.02 33.83
C MET A 357 -12.56 -13.55 33.97
N SER A 358 -13.00 -13.18 35.17
CA SER A 358 -12.86 -11.84 35.70
C SER A 358 -11.36 -11.57 35.88
N SER A 359 -10.77 -10.78 34.99
CA SER A 359 -9.41 -10.28 35.15
C SER A 359 -9.38 -9.22 36.25
N THR A 360 -9.07 -9.64 37.48
CA THR A 360 -8.66 -8.75 38.57
C THR A 360 -7.25 -8.25 38.27
N CYS A 361 -7.14 -6.96 37.96
CA CYS A 361 -5.88 -6.24 37.86
C CYS A 361 -5.17 -6.28 39.22
N SER A 362 -4.07 -7.04 39.32
CA SER A 362 -3.26 -7.15 40.53
C SER A 362 -2.09 -6.17 40.43
N LEU A 363 -2.38 -4.89 40.60
CA LEU A 363 -1.36 -3.87 40.92
C LEU A 363 -1.39 -3.62 42.44
N PRO A 364 -0.24 -3.63 43.14
CA PRO A 364 -0.20 -3.27 44.55
C PRO A 364 -0.49 -1.77 44.70
N GLY A 365 -1.62 -1.41 45.34
CA GLY A 365 -1.91 -0.02 45.72
C GLY A 365 -3.32 0.51 45.41
N CYS A 366 -4.19 -0.26 44.75
CA CYS A 366 -5.58 0.16 44.52
C CYS A 366 -6.54 -0.51 45.53
N GLN A 367 -6.89 0.21 46.61
CA GLN A 367 -8.03 -0.16 47.44
C GLN A 367 -9.33 0.34 46.78
N PRO A 368 -10.37 -0.50 46.63
CA PRO A 368 -11.65 -0.03 46.13
C PRO A 368 -12.43 0.68 47.24
N THR A 369 -12.70 1.97 47.04
CA THR A 369 -13.63 2.72 47.88
C THR A 369 -15.06 2.24 47.63
N ARG A 370 -15.70 1.70 48.66
CA ARG A 370 -17.15 1.48 48.67
C ARG A 370 -17.84 2.84 48.78
N SER A 371 -18.60 3.24 47.77
CA SER A 371 -19.63 4.27 47.94
C SER A 371 -21.00 3.68 47.62
N SER A 372 -21.83 3.67 48.65
CA SER A 372 -23.26 3.40 48.62
C SER A 372 -24.00 4.69 48.29
N SER A 373 -24.82 4.69 47.24
CA SER A 373 -26.16 5.30 47.30
C SER A 373 -26.94 5.00 46.02
N ARG A 374 -28.20 4.61 46.24
CA ARG A 374 -29.21 4.33 45.22
C ARG A 374 -29.79 5.65 44.71
N SER A 375 -29.95 5.77 43.39
CA SER A 375 -31.12 6.43 42.80
C SER A 375 -31.23 6.04 41.32
N ARG A 376 -32.27 5.25 40.99
CA ARG A 376 -32.70 4.95 39.62
C ARG A 376 -33.32 6.22 39.00
N PRO A 377 -32.98 6.61 37.76
CA PRO A 377 -33.80 7.55 37.00
C PRO A 377 -35.07 6.86 36.47
N PRO A 378 -36.19 7.60 36.28
CA PRO A 378 -37.46 7.03 35.88
C PRO A 378 -37.46 6.56 34.41
N ALA A 379 -38.25 5.52 34.15
CA ALA A 379 -38.44 4.92 32.84
C ALA A 379 -39.19 5.86 31.87
N VAL A 380 -38.70 5.98 30.66
CA VAL A 380 -39.37 6.63 29.53
C VAL A 380 -40.37 5.63 28.92
N PRO A 381 -41.62 6.01 28.54
CA PRO A 381 -42.61 5.06 28.06
C PRO A 381 -42.31 4.59 26.63
N ASN A 382 -42.52 3.30 26.39
CA ASN A 382 -42.46 2.66 25.07
C ASN A 382 -43.40 3.35 24.06
N SER A 383 -42.84 3.83 22.96
CA SER A 383 -43.58 4.10 21.73
C SER A 383 -43.75 2.79 20.95
N THR A 384 -44.98 2.32 20.89
CA THR A 384 -45.43 1.21 20.04
C THR A 384 -45.32 1.60 18.57
N ALA A 385 -44.32 1.05 17.86
CA ALA A 385 -44.36 0.96 16.41
C ALA A 385 -45.02 -0.37 16.02
N VAL A 386 -46.21 -0.28 15.42
CA VAL A 386 -46.94 -1.41 14.85
C VAL A 386 -46.28 -1.80 13.52
N PHE A 387 -45.65 -2.98 13.47
CA PHE A 387 -45.25 -3.62 12.21
C PHE A 387 -46.34 -4.62 11.77
N PRO A 388 -46.65 -4.73 10.47
CA PRO A 388 -47.60 -5.74 9.98
C PRO A 388 -46.99 -7.15 10.07
N PRO A 389 -47.79 -8.20 10.38
CA PRO A 389 -47.29 -9.57 10.47
C PRO A 389 -47.11 -10.17 9.06
N GLY A 390 -45.88 -10.59 8.70
CA GLY A 390 -45.68 -11.24 7.40
C GLY A 390 -44.27 -11.68 6.96
N LEU A 391 -43.18 -11.43 7.70
CA LEU A 391 -41.84 -11.92 7.30
C LEU A 391 -41.26 -12.90 8.34
N ARG A 392 -41.25 -14.19 7.99
CA ARG A 392 -40.45 -15.20 8.68
C ARG A 392 -39.02 -15.15 8.12
N TRP A 393 -38.04 -14.90 8.98
CA TRP A 393 -36.63 -15.11 8.63
C TRP A 393 -36.33 -16.61 8.65
N ALA A 394 -35.92 -17.15 7.51
CA ALA A 394 -35.36 -18.50 7.44
C ALA A 394 -33.95 -18.46 8.05
N SER A 395 -33.77 -19.14 9.17
CA SER A 395 -32.45 -19.41 9.75
C SER A 395 -31.70 -20.41 8.86
N SER A 396 -30.66 -19.96 8.15
CA SER A 396 -29.69 -20.84 7.54
C SER A 396 -28.56 -21.14 8.52
N ALA A 397 -28.43 -22.41 8.89
CA ALA A 397 -27.28 -22.93 9.61
C ALA A 397 -25.99 -22.82 8.75
N PRO A 398 -24.80 -22.68 9.36
CA PRO A 398 -23.55 -22.59 8.62
C PRO A 398 -23.19 -23.94 7.96
N PRO A 399 -22.59 -23.95 6.75
CA PRO A 399 -22.12 -25.18 6.12
C PRO A 399 -20.87 -25.72 6.83
N PRO A 400 -20.61 -27.03 6.73
CA PRO A 400 -19.48 -27.67 7.41
C PRO A 400 -18.14 -27.24 6.82
N ALA A 401 -17.14 -27.15 7.69
CA ALA A 401 -15.76 -26.84 7.33
C ALA A 401 -15.09 -28.08 6.71
N ASP A 402 -14.99 -28.12 5.38
CA ASP A 402 -14.01 -28.95 4.66
C ASP A 402 -13.89 -28.50 3.20
N SER A 403 -12.90 -27.63 2.92
CA SER A 403 -12.29 -27.49 1.59
C SER A 403 -10.94 -26.80 1.67
N ALA A 404 -10.02 -27.36 2.45
CA ALA A 404 -8.60 -27.00 2.39
C ALA A 404 -7.90 -27.84 1.31
N SER A 405 -8.15 -27.56 0.02
CA SER A 405 -7.26 -27.99 -1.07
C SER A 405 -7.65 -27.34 -2.40
N ALA A 406 -6.94 -26.28 -2.81
CA ALA A 406 -6.61 -26.01 -4.23
C ALA A 406 -5.91 -24.64 -4.37
N PHE A 407 -4.66 -24.55 -3.94
CA PHE A 407 -3.71 -23.59 -4.53
C PHE A 407 -2.44 -24.37 -4.84
N ARG A 408 -2.34 -24.87 -6.08
CA ARG A 408 -1.08 -25.31 -6.69
C ARG A 408 -0.79 -24.36 -7.85
N PRO A 409 0.36 -23.67 -7.89
CA PRO A 409 0.75 -22.93 -9.07
C PRO A 409 1.15 -23.92 -10.18
N ARG A 410 0.52 -23.82 -11.35
CA ARG A 410 0.99 -24.54 -12.54
C ARG A 410 2.22 -23.81 -13.09
N SER A 411 3.39 -24.37 -12.84
CA SER A 411 4.60 -24.18 -13.64
C SER A 411 4.39 -24.79 -15.03
N GLY A 412 4.71 -24.06 -16.10
CA GLY A 412 4.66 -24.61 -17.45
C GLY A 412 4.90 -23.59 -18.56
N SER A 413 6.16 -23.20 -18.72
CA SER A 413 6.69 -22.56 -19.94
C SER A 413 6.41 -23.41 -21.18
N ARG A 414 5.79 -22.83 -22.22
CA ARG A 414 6.02 -23.23 -23.62
C ARG A 414 5.99 -22.00 -24.51
N TRP A 415 7.19 -21.58 -24.90
CA TRP A 415 7.43 -20.79 -26.09
C TRP A 415 7.03 -21.63 -27.32
N ALA A 416 6.21 -21.07 -28.20
CA ALA A 416 6.01 -21.58 -29.54
C ALA A 416 6.02 -20.40 -30.52
N SER A 417 7.08 -20.41 -31.32
CA SER A 417 7.34 -19.66 -32.55
C SER A 417 6.11 -19.48 -33.46
N GLN A 418 5.89 -18.25 -33.93
CA GLN A 418 5.16 -17.97 -35.17
C GLN A 418 6.03 -18.31 -36.38
N PRO A 419 5.49 -18.90 -37.46
CA PRO A 419 6.14 -18.91 -38.76
C PRO A 419 5.70 -17.69 -39.58
N ALA A 420 6.64 -17.19 -40.37
CA ALA A 420 6.46 -16.11 -41.33
C ALA A 420 5.40 -16.42 -42.40
N ARG A 421 4.55 -15.44 -42.69
CA ARG A 421 4.26 -14.90 -44.04
C ARG A 421 3.45 -13.62 -43.93
#